data_AF-A0A3Q3QIV5-F1
#
_entry.id   AF-A0A3Q3QIV5-F1
#
_cell.length_a   1.000
_cell.length_b   1.000
_cell.length_c   1.000
_cell.angle_alpha   90.00
_cell.angle_beta   90.00
_cell.angle_gamma   90.00
#
_symmetry.space_group_name_H-M   'P 1'
#
loop_
_entity.id
_entity.type
_entity.pdbx_description
1 polymer ?
#
loop_
_entity_poly.entity_id
_entity_poly.type
_entity_poly.pdbx_seq_one_letter_code
_entity_poly.pdbx_strand_id
1 'polypeptide(L)'
;MVDYHAANNQSSAGGVQTYMEQENDWDRDMLLDPAWERQQRKTFTAWCNSHLRKAGTQIENIEEDFRDGLKLMLLLEVISGERLPKPERGKMRVHKINNVNKALDFIASKGVKLVSIGAEEIVDGNAKMTLGMIWTIILRFAIQDISVEETSAKEGLLLWCQRKTAPYKNVNVQNFHISWKDGLAFNALIHRHRPDLINYDSLRKDDPLTNLNNAFEVAEKHLDIPKMLDAEDIVGTLKPDETCVSCFCHAFSGAQKAETAANRICKVLAVNQENEKMEEDYARLASDLLEWIRRTIPWLEDRTQQRTINDMQAKQEDFRDYRCVHKPPKVQDKCQLEIGFNTLQTKLRLNNRPAFMPSEGRMVSVCIHTACTYC
;
A
#
# COMPACT_ATOMS: atom_id res chain seq x y z
N MET A 1 -72.39 16.98 48.09
CA MET A 1 -71.89 18.36 48.24
C MET A 1 -70.37 18.24 48.22
N VAL A 2 -69.71 18.68 47.12
CA VAL A 2 -68.40 19.39 47.09
C VAL A 2 -67.26 18.72 47.90
N ASP A 3 -66.08 18.31 47.44
CA ASP A 3 -65.25 18.60 46.26
C ASP A 3 -64.02 17.65 46.24
N TYR A 4 -63.42 17.50 45.04
CA TYR A 4 -62.00 17.32 44.67
C TYR A 4 -60.99 16.60 45.60
N HIS A 5 -60.38 15.53 45.06
CA HIS A 5 -58.92 15.46 44.85
C HIS A 5 -58.60 14.52 43.67
N ALA A 6 -57.69 14.98 42.82
CA ALA A 6 -57.35 14.42 41.52
C ALA A 6 -56.23 13.35 41.56
N ALA A 7 -56.33 12.36 40.68
CA ALA A 7 -55.22 11.54 40.15
C ALA A 7 -55.65 11.08 38.74
N ASN A 8 -55.35 11.85 37.71
CA ASN A 8 -54.15 11.80 36.87
C ASN A 8 -54.05 10.51 36.03
N ASN A 9 -54.59 10.55 34.81
CA ASN A 9 -54.03 9.79 33.69
C ASN A 9 -54.20 10.60 32.40
N GLN A 10 -53.15 11.37 32.07
CA GLN A 10 -53.09 12.21 30.88
C GLN A 10 -52.85 11.35 29.63
N SER A 11 -53.84 11.36 28.75
CA SER A 11 -53.67 11.19 27.32
C SER A 11 -53.14 12.49 26.71
N SER A 12 -51.89 12.50 26.21
CA SER A 12 -51.51 13.34 25.06
C SER A 12 -50.13 12.95 24.53
N ALA A 13 -50.04 13.03 23.21
CA ALA A 13 -48.89 12.83 22.36
C ALA A 13 -47.60 13.54 22.82
N GLY A 14 -46.47 12.86 22.63
CA GLY A 14 -45.12 13.40 22.71
C GLY A 14 -44.13 12.32 22.29
N GLY A 15 -43.47 12.52 21.14
CA GLY A 15 -42.54 11.55 20.56
C GLY A 15 -41.32 11.30 21.42
N VAL A 16 -40.88 10.04 21.44
CA VAL A 16 -39.56 9.63 21.97
C VAL A 16 -38.99 8.55 21.06
N GLN A 17 -38.00 8.99 20.27
CA GLN A 17 -36.83 8.30 19.75
C GLN A 17 -36.91 6.81 19.37
N THR A 18 -36.88 6.59 18.06
CA THR A 18 -36.29 5.44 17.38
C THR A 18 -34.80 5.32 17.75
N TYR A 19 -34.47 4.55 18.78
CA TYR A 19 -33.09 4.15 19.07
C TYR A 19 -32.85 2.73 18.56
N MET A 20 -32.06 2.64 17.50
CA MET A 20 -31.13 1.55 17.16
C MET A 20 -31.58 0.12 17.48
N GLU A 21 -32.40 -0.47 16.60
CA GLU A 21 -32.30 -1.89 16.29
C GLU A 21 -31.39 -2.04 15.07
N GLN A 22 -30.08 -1.95 15.30
CA GLN A 22 -29.06 -2.33 14.33
C GLN A 22 -28.41 -3.62 14.83
N GLU A 23 -28.26 -4.57 13.91
CA GLU A 23 -27.46 -5.79 14.03
C GLU A 23 -28.10 -6.95 14.81
N ASN A 24 -28.92 -7.75 14.11
CA ASN A 24 -28.94 -9.22 14.26
C ASN A 24 -29.71 -9.92 13.11
N ASP A 25 -29.56 -9.42 11.89
CA ASP A 25 -30.16 -10.05 10.69
C ASP A 25 -29.21 -11.06 10.00
N TRP A 26 -28.11 -11.45 10.68
CA TRP A 26 -27.07 -12.34 10.14
C TRP A 26 -27.35 -13.83 10.35
N ASP A 27 -28.40 -14.19 11.09
CA ASP A 27 -28.50 -15.51 11.73
C ASP A 27 -29.62 -16.44 11.24
N ARG A 28 -30.38 -16.16 10.16
CA ARG A 28 -31.55 -17.02 9.90
C ARG A 28 -31.97 -17.46 8.51
N ASP A 29 -31.28 -17.18 7.41
CA ASP A 29 -31.70 -17.82 6.14
C ASP A 29 -30.64 -17.90 5.03
N MET A 30 -29.54 -18.61 5.30
CA MET A 30 -28.79 -19.24 4.22
C MET A 30 -28.84 -20.75 4.42
N LEU A 31 -29.96 -21.35 4.02
CA LEU A 31 -29.96 -22.72 3.55
C LEU A 31 -28.94 -22.78 2.42
N LEU A 32 -27.73 -23.27 2.71
CA LEU A 32 -26.63 -23.42 1.76
C LEU A 32 -27.15 -24.18 0.55
N ASP A 33 -27.32 -23.49 -0.58
CA ASP A 33 -27.57 -24.14 -1.85
C ASP A 33 -26.37 -25.08 -2.13
N PRO A 34 -26.57 -26.38 -2.42
CA PRO A 34 -25.48 -27.28 -2.80
C PRO A 34 -24.61 -26.75 -3.95
N ALA A 35 -25.14 -25.85 -4.79
CA ALA A 35 -24.37 -25.14 -5.81
C ALA A 35 -23.40 -24.10 -5.21
N TRP A 36 -23.84 -23.38 -4.17
CA TRP A 36 -23.02 -22.37 -3.47
C TRP A 36 -21.81 -22.98 -2.79
N GLU A 37 -21.99 -24.10 -2.08
CA GLU A 37 -20.89 -24.78 -1.40
C GLU A 37 -19.84 -25.29 -2.39
N ARG A 38 -20.29 -25.78 -3.55
CA ARG A 38 -19.42 -26.24 -4.64
C ARG A 38 -18.58 -25.09 -5.20
N GLN A 39 -19.19 -23.93 -5.41
CA GLN A 39 -18.49 -22.74 -5.90
C GLN A 39 -17.41 -22.27 -4.90
N GLN A 40 -17.76 -22.15 -3.63
CA GLN A 40 -16.81 -21.72 -2.58
C GLN A 40 -15.63 -22.66 -2.48
N ARG A 41 -15.88 -23.98 -2.50
CA ARG A 41 -14.86 -25.01 -2.47
C ARG A 41 -13.87 -24.83 -3.62
N LYS A 42 -14.35 -24.61 -4.85
CA LYS A 42 -13.49 -24.39 -6.02
C LYS A 42 -12.63 -23.13 -5.86
N THR A 43 -13.26 -22.00 -5.53
CA THR A 43 -12.59 -20.71 -5.36
C THR A 43 -11.52 -20.77 -4.28
N PHE A 44 -11.85 -21.30 -3.09
CA PHE A 44 -10.92 -21.38 -1.97
C PHE A 44 -9.77 -22.32 -2.24
N THR A 45 -10.03 -23.46 -2.89
CA THR A 45 -8.98 -24.40 -3.30
C THR A 45 -8.00 -23.73 -4.27
N ALA A 46 -8.50 -23.03 -5.28
CA ALA A 46 -7.68 -22.29 -6.23
C ALA A 46 -6.88 -21.15 -5.56
N TRP A 47 -7.50 -20.41 -4.63
CA TRP A 47 -6.82 -19.38 -3.85
C TRP A 47 -5.68 -19.96 -3.00
N CYS A 48 -5.93 -21.03 -2.24
CA CYS A 48 -4.90 -21.71 -1.45
C CYS A 48 -3.74 -22.19 -2.35
N ASN A 49 -4.06 -22.79 -3.50
CA ASN A 49 -3.06 -23.29 -4.45
C ASN A 49 -2.23 -22.16 -5.09
N SER A 50 -2.78 -20.96 -5.25
CA SER A 50 -2.02 -19.79 -5.74
C SER A 50 -0.85 -19.42 -4.81
N HIS A 51 -0.97 -19.75 -3.52
CA HIS A 51 0.06 -19.54 -2.51
C HIS A 51 0.91 -20.80 -2.30
N LEU A 52 0.30 -21.96 -2.11
CA LEU A 52 1.00 -23.22 -1.83
C LEU A 52 1.93 -23.66 -2.97
N ARG A 53 1.62 -23.35 -4.23
CA ARG A 53 2.50 -23.64 -5.37
C ARG A 53 3.88 -23.01 -5.22
N LYS A 54 3.98 -21.86 -4.54
CA LYS A 54 5.25 -21.16 -4.24
C LYS A 54 6.12 -21.95 -3.26
N ALA A 55 5.51 -22.80 -2.44
CA ALA A 55 6.17 -23.72 -1.52
C ALA A 55 6.29 -25.15 -2.08
N GLY A 56 5.98 -25.36 -3.37
CA GLY A 56 6.11 -26.65 -4.04
C GLY A 56 5.05 -27.69 -3.66
N THR A 57 3.86 -27.26 -3.21
CA THR A 57 2.76 -28.17 -2.86
C THR A 57 1.40 -27.62 -3.31
N GLN A 58 0.36 -28.46 -3.25
CA GLN A 58 -1.02 -28.10 -3.59
C GLN A 58 -2.02 -28.97 -2.82
N ILE A 59 -3.28 -28.52 -2.84
CA ILE A 59 -4.45 -29.22 -2.34
C ILE A 59 -5.42 -29.54 -3.47
N GLU A 60 -6.08 -30.69 -3.37
CA GLU A 60 -7.12 -31.15 -4.29
C GLU A 60 -8.49 -31.07 -3.62
N ASN A 61 -8.59 -31.51 -2.36
CA ASN A 61 -9.80 -31.43 -1.57
C ASN A 61 -9.53 -30.66 -0.27
N ILE A 62 -10.03 -29.44 -0.21
CA ILE A 62 -9.84 -28.51 0.91
C ILE A 62 -10.28 -29.10 2.27
N GLU A 63 -11.25 -30.01 2.28
CA GLU A 63 -11.80 -30.62 3.50
C GLU A 63 -10.94 -31.76 4.02
N GLU A 64 -10.19 -32.42 3.15
CA GLU A 64 -9.33 -33.56 3.50
C GLU A 64 -7.88 -33.13 3.68
N ASP A 65 -7.40 -32.27 2.79
CA ASP A 65 -5.99 -31.86 2.73
C ASP A 65 -5.55 -30.95 3.87
N PHE A 66 -6.50 -30.29 4.56
CA PHE A 66 -6.20 -29.45 5.73
C PHE A 66 -6.34 -30.17 7.08
N ARG A 67 -6.84 -31.41 7.08
CA ARG A 67 -7.15 -32.15 8.33
C ARG A 67 -5.95 -32.45 9.20
N ASP A 68 -4.75 -32.52 8.63
CA ASP A 68 -3.52 -32.77 9.39
C ASP A 68 -2.85 -31.49 9.92
N GLY A 69 -3.37 -30.32 9.53
CA GLY A 69 -2.87 -29.00 9.89
C GLY A 69 -1.56 -28.58 9.19
N LEU A 70 -0.86 -29.47 8.49
CA LEU A 70 0.47 -29.19 7.93
C LEU A 70 0.40 -28.20 6.77
N LYS A 71 -0.48 -28.47 5.79
CA LYS A 71 -0.68 -27.58 4.65
C LYS A 71 -1.31 -26.24 5.08
N LEU A 72 -2.14 -26.25 6.13
CA LEU A 72 -2.73 -25.04 6.71
C LEU A 72 -1.66 -24.15 7.34
N MET A 73 -0.78 -24.72 8.17
CA MET A 73 0.34 -23.98 8.75
C MET A 73 1.26 -23.42 7.66
N LEU A 74 1.60 -24.22 6.64
CA LEU A 74 2.43 -23.76 5.53
C LEU A 74 1.78 -22.63 4.74
N LEU A 75 0.46 -22.71 4.49
CA LEU A 75 -0.29 -21.63 3.86
C LEU A 75 -0.15 -20.33 4.67
N LEU A 76 -0.34 -20.40 6.00
CA LEU A 76 -0.20 -19.26 6.89
C LEU A 76 1.22 -18.66 6.87
N GLU A 77 2.27 -19.49 6.84
CA GLU A 77 3.65 -19.02 6.69
C GLU A 77 3.85 -18.28 5.36
N VAL A 78 3.34 -18.84 4.26
CA VAL A 78 3.51 -18.26 2.92
C VAL A 78 2.78 -16.93 2.78
N ILE A 79 1.56 -16.81 3.31
CA ILE A 79 0.76 -15.57 3.17
C ILE A 79 1.21 -14.47 4.15
N SER A 80 1.72 -14.84 5.34
CA SER A 80 2.18 -13.87 6.34
C SER A 80 3.65 -13.50 6.21
N GLY A 81 4.47 -14.37 5.61
CA GLY A 81 5.93 -14.25 5.61
C GLY A 81 6.58 -14.58 6.95
N GLU A 82 5.82 -15.02 7.95
CA GLU A 82 6.30 -15.35 9.30
C GLU A 82 6.41 -16.87 9.49
N ARG A 83 7.33 -17.29 10.37
CA ARG A 83 7.49 -18.71 10.72
C ARG A 83 6.56 -19.10 11.86
N LEU A 84 5.82 -20.18 11.67
CA LEU A 84 4.98 -20.77 12.71
C LEU A 84 5.81 -21.73 13.59
N PRO A 85 5.30 -22.09 14.79
CA PRO A 85 5.92 -23.13 15.61
C PRO A 85 6.09 -24.45 14.85
N LYS A 86 7.11 -25.23 15.19
CA LYS A 86 7.38 -26.49 14.47
C LYS A 86 6.17 -27.44 14.50
N PRO A 87 5.76 -27.98 13.34
CA PRO A 87 4.65 -28.91 13.27
C PRO A 87 5.02 -30.26 13.88
N GLU A 88 4.02 -30.94 14.44
CA GLU A 88 4.11 -32.33 14.86
C GLU A 88 3.92 -33.25 13.66
N ARG A 89 4.87 -34.17 13.46
CA ARG A 89 4.87 -35.11 12.32
C ARG A 89 4.18 -36.45 12.62
N GLY A 90 3.56 -36.57 13.79
CA GLY A 90 2.88 -37.79 14.20
C GLY A 90 1.57 -38.01 13.43
N LYS A 91 1.17 -39.27 13.24
CA LYS A 91 -0.02 -39.64 12.45
C LYS A 91 -1.32 -39.69 13.27
N MET A 92 -1.23 -39.74 14.60
CA MET A 92 -2.41 -39.81 15.48
C MET A 92 -3.24 -38.51 15.43
N ARG A 93 -4.55 -38.63 15.67
CA ARG A 93 -5.51 -37.50 15.69
C ARG A 93 -5.06 -36.35 16.59
N VAL A 94 -4.47 -36.66 17.75
CA VAL A 94 -3.95 -35.64 18.69
C VAL A 94 -2.88 -34.74 18.05
N HIS A 95 -1.96 -35.29 17.23
CA HIS A 95 -0.94 -34.48 16.55
C HIS A 95 -1.56 -33.56 15.50
N LYS A 96 -2.60 -34.03 14.79
CA LYS A 96 -3.35 -33.23 13.83
C LYS A 96 -4.04 -32.06 14.52
N ILE A 97 -4.72 -32.33 15.64
CA ILE A 97 -5.35 -31.29 16.48
C ILE A 97 -4.32 -30.27 16.95
N ASN A 98 -3.16 -30.71 17.43
CA ASN A 98 -2.10 -29.79 17.86
C ASN A 98 -1.59 -28.90 16.72
N ASN A 99 -1.43 -29.43 15.50
CA ASN A 99 -1.04 -28.64 14.34
C ASN A 99 -2.11 -27.62 13.94
N VAL A 100 -3.38 -28.04 13.92
CA VAL A 100 -4.49 -27.12 13.63
C VAL A 100 -4.60 -26.05 14.73
N ASN A 101 -4.48 -26.40 16.01
CA ASN A 101 -4.45 -25.42 17.10
C ASN A 101 -3.33 -24.39 16.93
N LYS A 102 -2.10 -24.81 16.59
CA LYS A 102 -1.00 -23.88 16.29
C LYS A 102 -1.37 -22.90 15.16
N ALA A 103 -2.08 -23.37 14.14
CA ALA A 103 -2.56 -22.52 13.05
C ALA A 103 -3.66 -21.55 13.53
N LEU A 104 -4.65 -22.04 14.29
CA LEU A 104 -5.74 -21.22 14.83
C LEU A 104 -5.24 -20.16 15.81
N ASP A 105 -4.30 -20.50 16.70
CA ASP A 105 -3.65 -19.57 17.61
C ASP A 105 -2.91 -18.47 16.84
N PHE A 106 -2.21 -18.83 15.78
CA PHE A 106 -1.55 -17.86 14.91
C PHE A 106 -2.57 -16.93 14.25
N ILE A 107 -3.68 -17.45 13.72
CA ILE A 107 -4.76 -16.64 13.14
C ILE A 107 -5.34 -15.67 14.18
N ALA A 108 -5.65 -16.16 15.39
CA ALA A 108 -6.16 -15.36 16.49
C ALA A 108 -5.17 -14.24 16.88
N SER A 109 -3.86 -14.53 16.90
CA SER A 109 -2.81 -13.55 17.19
C SER A 109 -2.76 -12.38 16.19
N LYS A 110 -3.29 -12.58 14.98
CA LYS A 110 -3.40 -11.52 13.95
C LYS A 110 -4.67 -10.69 14.07
N GLY A 111 -5.44 -10.84 15.15
CA GLY A 111 -6.63 -10.03 15.44
C GLY A 111 -7.92 -10.57 14.82
N VAL A 112 -7.96 -11.85 14.47
CA VAL A 112 -9.14 -12.53 13.95
C VAL A 112 -9.94 -13.15 15.10
N LYS A 113 -11.25 -12.87 15.16
CA LYS A 113 -12.16 -13.55 16.09
C LYS A 113 -12.68 -14.84 15.46
N LEU A 114 -12.15 -15.98 15.89
CA LEU A 114 -12.60 -17.30 15.48
C LEU A 114 -13.82 -17.72 16.31
N VAL A 115 -14.99 -17.16 16.00
CA VAL A 115 -16.25 -17.57 16.66
C VAL A 115 -16.71 -18.89 16.06
N SER A 116 -16.87 -19.91 16.90
CA SER A 116 -17.41 -21.24 16.54
C SER A 116 -16.52 -22.13 15.64
N ILE A 117 -15.23 -21.83 15.47
CA ILE A 117 -14.28 -22.68 14.72
C ILE A 117 -13.30 -23.34 15.70
N GLY A 118 -13.44 -24.65 15.91
CA GLY A 118 -12.53 -25.47 16.72
C GLY A 118 -11.61 -26.34 15.87
N ALA A 119 -10.46 -26.76 16.41
CA ALA A 119 -9.52 -27.63 15.70
C ALA A 119 -10.10 -29.02 15.40
N GLU A 120 -10.98 -29.51 16.27
CA GLU A 120 -11.69 -30.78 16.11
C GLU A 120 -12.51 -30.79 14.83
N GLU A 121 -13.24 -29.72 14.55
CA GLU A 121 -14.10 -29.59 13.35
C GLU A 121 -13.29 -29.68 12.06
N ILE A 122 -12.09 -29.10 12.04
CA ILE A 122 -11.19 -29.14 10.88
C ILE A 122 -10.57 -30.53 10.73
N VAL A 123 -10.12 -31.15 11.83
CA VAL A 123 -9.51 -32.49 11.80
C VAL A 123 -10.53 -33.56 11.44
N ASP A 124 -11.80 -33.38 11.81
CA ASP A 124 -12.88 -34.32 11.52
C ASP A 124 -13.50 -34.11 10.13
N GLY A 125 -13.14 -33.02 9.43
CA GLY A 125 -13.52 -32.78 8.03
C GLY A 125 -14.86 -32.05 7.86
N ASN A 126 -15.23 -31.19 8.81
CA ASN A 126 -16.45 -30.40 8.69
C ASN A 126 -16.29 -29.34 7.59
N ALA A 127 -16.97 -29.57 6.46
CA ALA A 127 -16.98 -28.71 5.28
C ALA A 127 -17.26 -27.24 5.62
N LYS A 128 -18.35 -26.98 6.34
CA LYS A 128 -18.80 -25.63 6.68
C LYS A 128 -17.76 -24.89 7.52
N MET A 129 -17.19 -25.55 8.53
CA MET A 129 -16.18 -24.95 9.40
C MET A 129 -14.86 -24.73 8.68
N THR A 130 -14.46 -25.65 7.80
CA THR A 130 -13.24 -25.52 6.99
C THR A 130 -13.36 -24.36 6.01
N LEU A 131 -14.47 -24.27 5.26
CA LEU A 131 -14.72 -23.14 4.34
C LEU A 131 -14.81 -21.81 5.11
N GLY A 132 -15.48 -21.78 6.25
CA GLY A 132 -15.56 -20.59 7.11
C GLY A 132 -14.20 -20.12 7.64
N MET A 133 -13.33 -21.06 8.05
CA MET A 133 -11.96 -20.77 8.47
C MET A 133 -11.15 -20.16 7.32
N ILE A 134 -11.17 -20.79 6.14
CA ILE A 134 -10.43 -20.32 4.96
C ILE A 134 -10.93 -18.95 4.52
N TRP A 135 -12.25 -18.72 4.52
CA TRP A 135 -12.82 -17.40 4.26
C TRP A 135 -12.27 -16.35 5.22
N THR A 136 -12.20 -16.67 6.52
CA THR A 136 -11.68 -15.76 7.53
C THR A 136 -10.20 -15.43 7.30
N ILE A 137 -9.39 -16.41 6.90
CA ILE A 137 -7.98 -16.22 6.53
C ILE A 137 -7.87 -15.30 5.30
N ILE A 138 -8.67 -15.54 4.26
CA ILE A 138 -8.71 -14.70 3.06
C ILE A 138 -9.08 -13.27 3.42
N LEU A 139 -10.14 -13.09 4.21
CA LEU A 139 -10.58 -11.77 4.64
C LEU A 139 -9.46 -11.02 5.38
N ARG A 140 -8.74 -11.71 6.28
CA ARG A 140 -7.70 -11.09 7.10
C ARG A 140 -6.40 -10.78 6.36
N PHE A 141 -5.87 -11.74 5.62
CA PHE A 141 -4.52 -11.65 5.03
C PHE A 141 -4.53 -11.15 3.60
N ALA A 142 -5.66 -11.28 2.92
CA ALA A 142 -5.85 -10.71 1.59
C ALA A 142 -6.52 -9.33 1.73
N ILE A 143 -7.71 -9.26 2.33
CA ILE A 143 -8.59 -8.09 2.14
C ILE A 143 -8.34 -6.97 3.18
N GLN A 144 -8.00 -7.30 4.44
CA GLN A 144 -7.97 -6.32 5.53
C GLN A 144 -6.88 -5.24 5.43
N ASP A 145 -5.78 -5.51 4.74
CA ASP A 145 -4.74 -4.51 4.46
C ASP A 145 -5.13 -3.50 3.36
N ILE A 146 -6.36 -3.57 2.83
CA ILE A 146 -6.93 -2.64 1.84
C ILE A 146 -7.79 -1.57 2.53
N SER A 147 -7.69 -1.37 3.85
CA SER A 147 -8.42 -0.27 4.50
C SER A 147 -8.00 1.08 3.89
N VAL A 148 -8.93 1.66 3.14
CA VAL A 148 -8.86 3.02 2.61
C VAL A 148 -9.85 3.80 3.46
N GLU A 149 -9.38 4.85 4.16
CA GLU A 149 -10.26 5.82 4.83
C GLU A 149 -11.16 5.20 5.93
N GLU A 150 -10.56 4.44 6.87
CA GLU A 150 -11.20 3.99 8.14
C GLU A 150 -12.48 3.11 8.01
N THR A 151 -12.83 2.67 6.81
CA THR A 151 -13.97 1.76 6.55
C THR A 151 -13.55 0.28 6.62
N SER A 152 -14.52 -0.62 6.78
CA SER A 152 -14.23 -2.06 6.85
C SER A 152 -13.49 -2.54 5.60
N ALA A 153 -12.68 -3.60 5.72
CA ALA A 153 -11.88 -4.16 4.63
C ALA A 153 -12.68 -4.39 3.33
N LYS A 154 -13.93 -4.84 3.48
CA LYS A 154 -14.87 -5.11 2.39
C LYS A 154 -15.32 -3.81 1.72
N GLU A 155 -15.65 -2.78 2.49
CA GLU A 155 -16.04 -1.46 1.98
C GLU A 155 -14.87 -0.77 1.29
N GLY A 156 -13.66 -0.86 1.84
CA GLY A 156 -12.44 -0.36 1.22
C GLY A 156 -12.17 -1.02 -0.15
N LEU A 157 -12.32 -2.34 -0.24
CA LEU A 157 -12.20 -3.06 -1.52
C LEU A 157 -13.31 -2.65 -2.52
N LEU A 158 -14.55 -2.45 -2.04
CA LEU A 158 -15.67 -2.02 -2.90
C LEU A 158 -15.41 -0.62 -3.46
N LEU A 159 -15.00 0.31 -2.61
CA LEU A 159 -14.64 1.68 -2.98
C LEU A 159 -13.46 1.69 -3.97
N TRP A 160 -12.47 0.81 -3.77
CA TRP A 160 -11.37 0.63 -4.73
C TRP A 160 -11.89 0.18 -6.10
N CYS A 161 -12.78 -0.82 -6.14
CA CYS A 161 -13.38 -1.30 -7.39
C CYS A 161 -14.17 -0.18 -8.09
N GLN A 162 -14.96 0.59 -7.34
CA GLN A 162 -15.70 1.76 -7.85
C GLN A 162 -14.77 2.81 -8.44
N ARG A 163 -13.73 3.23 -7.71
CA ARG A 163 -12.77 4.23 -8.19
C ARG A 163 -12.05 3.79 -9.46
N LYS A 164 -11.71 2.50 -9.58
CA LYS A 164 -11.02 1.94 -10.75
C LYS A 164 -11.92 1.81 -11.97
N THR A 165 -13.20 1.48 -11.76
CA THR A 165 -14.17 1.26 -12.83
C THR A 165 -14.98 2.50 -13.20
N ALA A 166 -14.93 3.58 -12.40
CA ALA A 166 -15.65 4.84 -12.66
C ALA A 166 -15.48 5.44 -14.07
N PRO A 167 -14.31 5.34 -14.75
CA PRO A 167 -14.15 5.85 -16.11
C PRO A 167 -14.86 5.01 -17.19
N TYR A 168 -15.30 3.79 -16.88
CA TYR A 168 -15.83 2.83 -17.85
C TYR A 168 -17.35 2.98 -18.00
N LYS A 169 -17.79 3.10 -19.25
CA LYS A 169 -19.22 3.13 -19.57
C LYS A 169 -19.85 1.79 -19.25
N ASN A 170 -21.12 1.84 -18.82
CA ASN A 170 -21.96 0.67 -18.51
C ASN A 170 -21.47 -0.19 -17.33
N VAL A 171 -20.52 0.30 -16.52
CA VAL A 171 -20.08 -0.36 -15.29
C VAL A 171 -20.51 0.47 -14.09
N ASN A 172 -21.27 -0.13 -13.18
CA ASN A 172 -21.65 0.47 -11.92
C ASN A 172 -21.52 -0.57 -10.81
N VAL A 173 -20.39 -0.55 -10.10
CA VAL A 173 -20.10 -1.51 -9.04
C VAL A 173 -20.72 -1.06 -7.72
N GLN A 174 -21.77 -1.73 -7.26
CA GLN A 174 -22.43 -1.41 -5.97
C GLN A 174 -22.33 -2.51 -4.93
N ASN A 175 -21.97 -3.72 -5.35
CA ASN A 175 -21.84 -4.89 -4.50
C ASN A 175 -20.89 -5.90 -5.14
N PHE A 176 -20.56 -6.98 -4.43
CA PHE A 176 -19.71 -8.07 -4.93
C PHE A 176 -20.50 -9.23 -5.56
N HIS A 177 -21.79 -9.05 -5.88
CA HIS A 177 -22.62 -10.11 -6.46
C HIS A 177 -23.18 -9.71 -7.83
N ILE A 178 -24.31 -9.00 -7.85
CA ILE A 178 -25.08 -8.70 -9.07
C ILE A 178 -24.33 -7.73 -9.98
N SER A 179 -23.54 -6.81 -9.40
CA SER A 179 -22.80 -5.79 -10.17
C SER A 179 -21.70 -6.36 -11.08
N TRP A 180 -21.37 -7.64 -10.92
CA TRP A 180 -20.27 -8.32 -11.63
C TRP A 180 -20.77 -9.36 -12.63
N LYS A 181 -22.09 -9.60 -12.65
CA LYS A 181 -22.71 -10.70 -13.39
C LYS A 181 -22.62 -10.54 -14.91
N ASP A 182 -22.56 -9.29 -15.39
CA ASP A 182 -22.41 -8.99 -16.83
C ASP A 182 -20.96 -9.11 -17.34
N GLY A 183 -20.00 -9.38 -16.45
CA GLY A 183 -18.58 -9.54 -16.78
C GLY A 183 -17.84 -8.24 -17.11
N LEU A 184 -18.53 -7.10 -17.25
CA LEU A 184 -17.89 -5.84 -17.66
C LEU A 184 -16.98 -5.29 -16.56
N ALA A 185 -17.38 -5.39 -15.30
CA ALA A 185 -16.57 -4.95 -14.17
C ALA A 185 -15.22 -5.67 -14.08
N PHE A 186 -15.17 -6.98 -14.37
CA PHE A 186 -13.93 -7.76 -14.40
C PHE A 186 -12.99 -7.29 -15.51
N ASN A 187 -13.51 -7.14 -16.72
CA ASN A 187 -12.73 -6.65 -17.86
C ASN A 187 -12.25 -5.21 -17.67
N ALA A 188 -13.08 -4.34 -17.08
CA ALA A 188 -12.72 -2.95 -16.77
C ALA A 188 -11.56 -2.88 -15.78
N LEU A 189 -11.55 -3.72 -14.76
CA LEU A 189 -10.44 -3.80 -13.82
C LEU A 189 -9.15 -4.27 -14.48
N ILE A 190 -9.21 -5.30 -15.33
CA ILE A 190 -8.03 -5.77 -16.07
C ILE A 190 -7.51 -4.67 -16.99
N HIS A 191 -8.38 -4.10 -17.83
CA HIS A 191 -8.02 -3.02 -18.76
C HIS A 191 -7.43 -1.79 -18.03
N ARG A 192 -7.90 -1.48 -16.82
CA ARG A 192 -7.38 -0.34 -16.04
C ARG A 192 -5.92 -0.54 -15.60
N HIS A 193 -5.50 -1.78 -15.39
CA HIS A 193 -4.12 -2.10 -14.99
C HIS A 193 -3.24 -2.48 -16.18
N ARG A 194 -3.83 -3.14 -17.19
CA ARG A 194 -3.16 -3.64 -18.39
C ARG A 194 -4.05 -3.40 -19.62
N PRO A 195 -4.06 -2.16 -20.14
CA PRO A 195 -4.89 -1.80 -21.31
C PRO A 195 -4.56 -2.64 -22.54
N ASP A 196 -3.32 -3.13 -22.63
CA ASP A 196 -2.80 -3.96 -23.73
C ASP A 196 -3.48 -5.33 -23.82
N LEU A 197 -4.09 -5.83 -22.74
CA LEU A 197 -4.62 -7.19 -22.68
C LEU A 197 -6.11 -7.31 -22.99
N ILE A 198 -6.86 -6.20 -23.01
CA ILE A 198 -8.33 -6.21 -23.15
C ILE A 198 -8.74 -5.16 -24.16
N ASN A 199 -9.50 -5.56 -25.19
CA ASN A 199 -10.18 -4.59 -26.04
C ASN A 199 -11.56 -4.26 -25.45
N TYR A 200 -11.60 -3.30 -24.52
CA TYR A 200 -12.81 -3.03 -23.75
C TYR A 200 -13.99 -2.53 -24.62
N ASP A 201 -13.71 -1.74 -25.67
CA ASP A 201 -14.75 -1.17 -26.54
C ASP A 201 -15.49 -2.23 -27.38
N SER A 202 -14.94 -3.44 -27.48
CA SER A 202 -15.57 -4.57 -28.15
C SER A 202 -16.56 -5.34 -27.28
N LEU A 203 -16.56 -5.12 -25.97
CA LEU A 203 -17.38 -5.86 -25.00
C LEU A 203 -18.80 -5.30 -24.95
N ARG A 204 -19.77 -6.20 -24.75
CA ARG A 204 -21.19 -5.84 -24.70
C ARG A 204 -21.89 -6.45 -23.49
N LYS A 205 -22.83 -5.71 -22.90
CA LYS A 205 -23.54 -6.12 -21.68
C LYS A 205 -24.45 -7.34 -21.86
N ASP A 206 -24.94 -7.54 -23.08
CA ASP A 206 -25.83 -8.64 -23.46
C ASP A 206 -25.12 -9.98 -23.64
N ASP A 207 -23.78 -10.01 -23.60
CA ASP A 207 -22.98 -11.23 -23.72
C ASP A 207 -22.12 -11.50 -22.45
N PRO A 208 -22.76 -11.80 -21.31
CA PRO A 208 -22.06 -11.96 -20.04
C PRO A 208 -21.09 -13.13 -20.03
N LEU A 209 -21.43 -14.24 -20.72
CA LEU A 209 -20.62 -15.45 -20.71
C LEU A 209 -19.26 -15.22 -21.40
N THR A 210 -19.27 -14.58 -22.57
CA THR A 210 -18.04 -14.23 -23.29
C THR A 210 -17.20 -13.23 -22.50
N ASN A 211 -17.83 -12.20 -21.91
CA ASN A 211 -17.13 -11.22 -21.09
C ASN A 211 -16.41 -11.87 -19.90
N LEU A 212 -17.09 -12.75 -19.17
CA LEU A 212 -16.54 -13.44 -18.00
C LEU A 212 -15.38 -14.37 -18.40
N ASN A 213 -15.58 -15.20 -19.43
CA ASN A 213 -14.54 -16.10 -19.91
C ASN A 213 -13.30 -15.34 -20.40
N ASN A 214 -13.49 -14.23 -21.12
CA ASN A 214 -12.39 -13.38 -21.56
C ASN A 214 -11.58 -12.85 -20.38
N ALA A 215 -12.25 -12.29 -19.36
CA ALA A 215 -11.57 -11.78 -18.17
C ALA A 215 -10.78 -12.87 -17.43
N PHE A 216 -11.39 -14.04 -17.23
CA PHE A 216 -10.76 -15.14 -16.49
C PHE A 216 -9.59 -15.77 -17.25
N GLU A 217 -9.69 -15.91 -18.56
CA GLU A 217 -8.57 -16.39 -19.39
C GLU A 217 -7.40 -15.42 -19.42
N VAL A 218 -7.66 -14.12 -19.57
CA VAL A 218 -6.60 -13.10 -19.60
C VAL A 218 -5.92 -13.03 -18.23
N ALA A 219 -6.68 -13.08 -17.14
CA ALA A 219 -6.15 -13.07 -15.79
C ALA A 219 -5.25 -14.29 -15.51
N GLU A 220 -5.63 -15.47 -15.97
CA GLU A 220 -4.83 -16.69 -15.82
C GLU A 220 -3.56 -16.66 -16.66
N LYS A 221 -3.69 -16.41 -17.97
CA LYS A 221 -2.56 -16.49 -18.92
C LYS A 221 -1.51 -15.41 -18.71
N HIS A 222 -1.94 -14.19 -18.37
CA HIS A 222 -1.06 -13.02 -18.39
C HIS A 222 -0.77 -12.42 -17.01
N LEU A 223 -1.59 -12.73 -16.00
CA LEU A 223 -1.47 -12.14 -14.66
C LEU A 223 -1.22 -13.20 -13.58
N ASP A 224 -1.13 -14.49 -13.94
CA ASP A 224 -0.92 -15.63 -13.03
C ASP A 224 -1.98 -15.73 -11.92
N ILE A 225 -3.19 -15.20 -12.20
CA ILE A 225 -4.35 -15.27 -11.31
C ILE A 225 -5.16 -16.51 -11.71
N PRO A 226 -5.21 -17.57 -10.88
CA PRO A 226 -5.92 -18.79 -11.25
C PRO A 226 -7.41 -18.54 -11.46
N LYS A 227 -8.02 -19.34 -12.33
CA LYS A 227 -9.48 -19.34 -12.55
C LYS A 227 -10.21 -19.84 -11.29
N MET A 228 -10.53 -18.91 -10.41
CA MET A 228 -11.30 -19.16 -9.20
C MET A 228 -12.81 -19.25 -9.45
N LEU A 229 -13.28 -18.74 -10.60
CA LEU A 229 -14.69 -18.57 -10.94
C LEU A 229 -14.98 -19.19 -12.30
N ASP A 230 -16.14 -19.84 -12.44
CA ASP A 230 -16.67 -20.28 -13.73
C ASP A 230 -17.71 -19.29 -14.24
N ALA A 231 -17.64 -18.96 -15.53
CA ALA A 231 -18.58 -18.03 -16.15
C ALA A 231 -20.03 -18.54 -16.08
N GLU A 232 -20.22 -19.85 -16.28
CA GLU A 232 -21.54 -20.50 -16.23
C GLU A 232 -22.18 -20.38 -14.85
N ASP A 233 -21.40 -20.57 -13.78
CA ASP A 233 -21.90 -20.50 -12.40
C ASP A 233 -22.32 -19.08 -12.01
N ILE A 234 -21.59 -18.05 -12.47
CA ILE A 234 -21.94 -16.64 -12.24
C ILE A 234 -23.23 -16.26 -12.98
N VAL A 235 -23.39 -16.71 -14.22
CA VAL A 235 -24.58 -16.39 -15.03
C VAL A 235 -25.80 -17.17 -14.55
N GLY A 236 -25.63 -18.46 -14.25
CA GLY A 236 -26.70 -19.36 -13.85
C GLY A 236 -27.27 -19.09 -12.46
N THR A 237 -26.49 -18.50 -11.55
CA THR A 237 -26.93 -18.23 -10.18
C THR A 237 -27.65 -16.88 -10.07
N LEU A 238 -28.74 -16.80 -9.31
CA LEU A 238 -29.48 -15.55 -9.06
C LEU A 238 -28.59 -14.49 -8.38
N LYS A 239 -27.77 -14.91 -7.41
CA LYS A 239 -26.82 -14.06 -6.68
C LYS A 239 -25.45 -14.75 -6.65
N PRO A 240 -24.46 -14.29 -7.43
CA PRO A 240 -23.09 -14.80 -7.36
C PRO A 240 -22.51 -14.61 -5.95
N ASP A 241 -21.60 -15.50 -5.56
CA ASP A 241 -20.95 -15.42 -4.25
C ASP A 241 -20.00 -14.21 -4.14
N GLU A 242 -20.35 -13.32 -3.22
CA GLU A 242 -19.58 -12.12 -2.89
C GLU A 242 -18.14 -12.43 -2.51
N THR A 243 -17.93 -13.56 -1.86
CA THR A 243 -16.64 -14.07 -1.40
C THR A 243 -15.70 -14.30 -2.59
N CYS A 244 -16.21 -14.94 -3.63
CA CYS A 244 -15.42 -15.33 -4.79
C CYS A 244 -15.04 -14.13 -5.65
N VAL A 245 -15.98 -13.19 -5.83
CA VAL A 245 -15.72 -11.91 -6.50
C VAL A 245 -14.71 -11.06 -5.70
N SER A 246 -14.83 -11.03 -4.37
CA SER A 246 -13.88 -10.32 -3.50
C SER A 246 -12.46 -10.89 -3.61
N CYS A 247 -12.32 -12.22 -3.67
CA CYS A 247 -11.02 -12.90 -3.88
C CYS A 247 -10.38 -12.49 -5.21
N PHE A 248 -11.17 -12.43 -6.29
CA PHE A 248 -10.67 -11.99 -7.59
C PHE A 248 -10.18 -10.54 -7.54
N CYS A 249 -10.99 -9.63 -7.00
CA CYS A 249 -10.62 -8.21 -6.88
C CYS A 249 -9.34 -8.03 -6.04
N HIS A 250 -9.20 -8.83 -4.98
CA HIS A 250 -8.00 -8.82 -4.16
C HIS A 250 -6.75 -9.22 -4.96
N ALA A 251 -6.81 -10.25 -5.79
CA ALA A 251 -5.66 -10.69 -6.59
C ALA A 251 -5.07 -9.53 -7.44
N PHE A 252 -5.93 -8.63 -7.94
CA PHE A 252 -5.51 -7.41 -8.64
C PHE A 252 -4.96 -6.33 -7.72
N SER A 253 -5.55 -6.13 -6.54
CA SER A 253 -5.07 -5.15 -5.55
C SER A 253 -3.69 -5.53 -4.98
N GLY A 254 -3.45 -6.82 -4.72
CA GLY A 254 -2.17 -7.33 -4.21
C GLY A 254 -0.98 -7.07 -5.13
N ALA A 255 -1.16 -7.22 -6.45
CA ALA A 255 -0.13 -6.90 -7.45
C ALA A 255 0.28 -5.41 -7.44
N GLN A 256 -0.64 -4.51 -7.07
CA GLN A 256 -0.38 -3.06 -7.00
C GLN A 256 0.39 -2.64 -5.74
N LYS A 257 0.40 -3.44 -4.66
CA LYS A 257 1.21 -3.14 -3.46
C LYS A 257 2.70 -3.12 -3.79
N ALA A 258 3.16 -4.02 -4.66
CA ALA A 258 4.54 -4.06 -5.14
C ALA A 258 4.89 -2.81 -5.99
N GLU A 259 4.00 -2.41 -6.90
CA GLU A 259 4.17 -1.22 -7.74
C GLU A 259 4.16 0.08 -6.90
N THR A 260 3.27 0.17 -5.90
CA THR A 260 3.18 1.33 -5.01
C THR A 260 4.41 1.42 -4.10
N ALA A 261 4.92 0.29 -3.61
CA ALA A 261 6.18 0.23 -2.87
C ALA A 261 7.36 0.64 -3.75
N ALA A 262 7.43 0.14 -4.98
CA ALA A 262 8.46 0.53 -5.95
C ALA A 262 8.40 2.04 -6.26
N ASN A 263 7.21 2.59 -6.51
CA ASN A 263 7.03 4.02 -6.76
C ASN A 263 7.42 4.89 -5.54
N ARG A 264 7.15 4.42 -4.31
CA ARG A 264 7.62 5.10 -3.09
C ARG A 264 9.14 5.07 -2.99
N ILE A 265 9.77 3.93 -3.30
CA ILE A 265 11.24 3.79 -3.34
C ILE A 265 11.83 4.73 -4.40
N CYS A 266 11.29 4.76 -5.62
CA CYS A 266 11.74 5.67 -6.68
C CYS A 266 11.66 7.14 -6.28
N LYS A 267 10.58 7.56 -5.58
CA LYS A 267 10.45 8.93 -5.06
C LYS A 267 11.51 9.24 -4.00
N VAL A 268 11.77 8.31 -3.07
CA VAL A 268 12.81 8.48 -2.05
C VAL A 268 14.20 8.55 -2.69
N LEU A 269 14.47 7.70 -3.68
CA LEU A 269 15.72 7.71 -4.44
C LEU A 269 15.91 9.04 -5.19
N ALA A 270 14.88 9.56 -5.85
CA ALA A 270 14.95 10.84 -6.54
C ALA A 270 15.27 12.01 -5.59
N VAL A 271 14.63 12.04 -4.40
CA VAL A 271 14.93 13.06 -3.37
C VAL A 271 16.36 12.92 -2.85
N ASN A 272 16.84 11.69 -2.62
CA ASN A 272 18.23 11.47 -2.20
C ASN A 272 19.23 11.93 -3.27
N GLN A 273 19.00 11.59 -4.53
CA GLN A 273 19.88 11.99 -5.63
C GLN A 273 19.91 13.52 -5.82
N GLU A 274 18.79 14.20 -5.60
CA GLU A 274 18.74 15.67 -5.59
C GLU A 274 19.56 16.26 -4.42
N ASN A 275 19.48 15.66 -3.23
CA ASN A 275 20.26 16.10 -2.08
C ASN A 275 21.76 15.90 -2.30
N GLU A 276 22.19 14.73 -2.81
CA GLU A 276 23.58 14.46 -3.17
C GLU A 276 24.12 15.48 -4.16
N LYS A 277 23.32 15.85 -5.18
CA LYS A 277 23.68 16.89 -6.12
C LYS A 277 23.86 18.26 -5.45
N MET A 278 22.98 18.64 -4.51
CA MET A 278 23.13 19.88 -3.75
C MET A 278 24.39 19.86 -2.86
N GLU A 279 24.74 18.71 -2.30
CA GLU A 279 25.97 18.53 -1.53
C GLU A 279 27.21 18.74 -2.40
N GLU A 280 27.24 18.15 -3.59
CA GLU A 280 28.32 18.32 -4.57
C GLU A 280 28.44 19.78 -5.03
N ASP A 281 27.31 20.42 -5.38
CA ASP A 281 27.28 21.81 -5.83
C ASP A 281 27.77 22.76 -4.71
N TYR A 282 27.35 22.53 -3.46
CA TYR A 282 27.86 23.26 -2.29
C TYR A 282 29.37 23.05 -2.14
N ALA A 283 29.84 21.80 -2.20
CA ALA A 283 31.25 21.47 -1.98
C ALA A 283 32.16 22.09 -3.04
N ARG A 284 31.73 22.10 -4.31
CA ARG A 284 32.43 22.75 -5.42
C ARG A 284 32.49 24.26 -5.23
N LEU A 285 31.34 24.91 -5.00
CA LEU A 285 31.28 26.36 -4.81
C LEU A 285 32.11 26.82 -3.60
N ALA A 286 32.06 26.06 -2.49
CA ALA A 286 32.86 26.32 -1.30
C ALA A 286 34.37 26.21 -1.60
N SER A 287 34.78 25.17 -2.32
CA SER A 287 36.18 25.00 -2.73
C SER A 287 36.67 26.15 -3.61
N ASP A 288 35.94 26.51 -4.65
CA ASP A 288 36.31 27.58 -5.58
C ASP A 288 36.40 28.94 -4.87
N LEU A 289 35.46 29.22 -3.98
CA LEU A 289 35.44 30.47 -3.20
C LEU A 289 36.61 30.52 -2.21
N LEU A 290 36.89 29.43 -1.49
CA LEU A 290 38.01 29.36 -0.55
C LEU A 290 39.36 29.47 -1.26
N GLU A 291 39.52 28.84 -2.43
CA GLU A 291 40.74 28.97 -3.23
C GLU A 291 40.96 30.40 -3.70
N TRP A 292 39.89 31.05 -4.18
CA TRP A 292 39.95 32.46 -4.57
C TRP A 292 40.33 33.37 -3.40
N ILE A 293 39.73 33.17 -2.22
CA ILE A 293 40.05 33.94 -1.01
C ILE A 293 41.52 33.74 -0.63
N ARG A 294 41.99 32.48 -0.56
CA ARG A 294 43.39 32.14 -0.22
C ARG A 294 44.39 32.79 -1.19
N ARG A 295 44.05 32.89 -2.47
CA ARG A 295 44.91 33.54 -3.49
C ARG A 295 44.88 35.06 -3.41
N THR A 296 43.74 35.65 -3.03
CA THR A 296 43.52 37.10 -3.07
C THR A 296 44.05 37.80 -1.82
N ILE A 297 43.98 37.18 -0.64
CA ILE A 297 44.46 37.78 0.62
C ILE A 297 45.92 38.25 0.54
N PRO A 298 46.90 37.44 0.10
CA PRO A 298 48.30 37.88 0.03
C PRO A 298 48.52 39.08 -0.89
N TRP A 299 47.75 39.19 -1.97
CA TRP A 299 47.80 40.33 -2.89
C TRP A 299 47.23 41.60 -2.25
N LEU A 300 46.16 41.50 -1.47
CA LEU A 300 45.58 42.63 -0.73
C LEU A 300 46.46 43.07 0.45
N GLU A 301 47.18 42.14 1.07
CA GLU A 301 48.08 42.40 2.19
C GLU A 301 49.46 42.91 1.75
N ASP A 302 49.79 42.86 0.46
CA ASP A 302 51.07 43.35 -0.08
C ASP A 302 51.20 44.87 0.11
N ARG A 303 52.10 45.27 1.01
CA ARG A 303 52.43 46.68 1.31
C ARG A 303 53.72 47.16 0.64
N THR A 304 54.20 46.47 -0.40
CA THR A 304 55.42 46.89 -1.11
C THR A 304 55.27 48.27 -1.76
N GLN A 305 56.19 49.18 -1.40
CA GLN A 305 56.24 50.53 -1.95
C GLN A 305 56.65 50.52 -3.43
N GLN A 306 55.95 51.33 -4.23
CA GLN A 306 56.25 51.48 -5.65
C GLN A 306 57.30 52.56 -5.88
N ARG A 307 58.15 52.36 -6.90
CA ARG A 307 59.28 53.26 -7.19
C ARG A 307 58.89 54.46 -8.05
N THR A 308 57.80 54.36 -8.81
CA THR A 308 57.33 55.44 -9.69
C THR A 308 55.85 55.76 -9.47
N ILE A 309 55.44 56.98 -9.84
CA ILE A 309 54.04 57.43 -9.79
C ILE A 309 53.17 56.61 -10.74
N ASN A 310 53.71 56.22 -11.91
CA ASN A 310 52.99 55.41 -12.89
C ASN A 310 52.67 54.01 -12.34
N ASP A 311 53.61 53.36 -11.65
CA ASP A 311 53.39 52.05 -11.01
C ASP A 311 52.33 52.12 -9.91
N MET A 312 52.28 53.24 -9.18
CA MET A 312 51.27 53.49 -8.15
C MET A 312 49.89 53.75 -8.76
N GLN A 313 49.80 54.45 -9.89
CA GLN A 313 48.55 54.64 -10.63
C GLN A 313 48.02 53.31 -11.18
N ALA A 314 48.91 52.46 -11.73
CA ALA A 314 48.54 51.12 -12.19
C ALA A 314 47.99 50.26 -11.04
N LYS A 315 48.66 50.21 -9.88
CA LYS A 315 48.13 49.52 -8.69
C LYS A 315 46.76 50.06 -8.24
N GLN A 316 46.52 51.36 -8.38
CA GLN A 316 45.23 51.97 -8.05
C GLN A 316 44.12 51.54 -9.04
N GLU A 317 44.45 51.40 -10.32
CA GLU A 317 43.55 50.93 -11.36
C GLU A 317 43.20 49.44 -11.18
N ASP A 318 44.20 48.58 -10.92
CA ASP A 318 43.99 47.17 -10.58
C ASP A 318 43.06 46.99 -9.38
N PHE A 319 43.21 47.84 -8.36
CA PHE A 319 42.33 47.81 -7.19
C PHE A 319 40.90 48.28 -7.49
N ARG A 320 40.73 49.26 -8.40
CA ARG A 320 39.39 49.67 -8.87
C ARG A 320 38.73 48.54 -9.64
N ASP A 321 39.46 47.90 -10.55
CA ASP A 321 38.96 46.77 -11.34
C ASP A 321 38.57 45.58 -10.45
N TYR A 322 39.42 45.25 -9.46
CA TYR A 322 39.09 44.27 -8.42
C TYR A 322 37.76 44.57 -7.72
N ARG A 323 37.55 45.83 -7.30
CA ARG A 323 36.33 46.23 -6.57
C ARG A 323 35.08 46.27 -7.44
N CYS A 324 35.20 46.66 -8.70
CA CYS A 324 34.06 46.86 -9.59
C CYS A 324 33.67 45.61 -10.37
N VAL A 325 34.63 44.73 -10.65
CA VAL A 325 34.44 43.59 -11.58
C VAL A 325 34.64 42.26 -10.87
N HIS A 326 35.76 42.05 -10.19
CA HIS A 326 36.13 40.72 -9.68
C HIS A 326 35.48 40.35 -8.33
N LYS A 327 35.34 41.32 -7.42
CA LYS A 327 34.79 41.11 -6.07
C LYS A 327 33.26 40.92 -6.03
N PRO A 328 32.43 41.67 -6.78
CA PRO A 328 30.97 41.55 -6.67
C PRO A 328 30.42 40.13 -6.94
N PRO A 329 30.87 39.38 -7.97
CA PRO A 329 30.45 37.99 -8.18
C PRO A 329 30.77 37.08 -6.99
N LYS A 330 31.89 37.31 -6.29
CA LYS A 330 32.28 36.50 -5.12
C LYS A 330 31.44 36.76 -3.88
N VAL A 331 30.90 37.97 -3.75
CA VAL A 331 29.88 38.26 -2.73
C VAL A 331 28.58 37.51 -3.05
N GLN A 332 28.21 37.40 -4.33
CA GLN A 332 27.06 36.62 -4.77
C GLN A 332 27.27 35.12 -4.56
N ASP A 333 28.44 34.57 -4.90
CA ASP A 333 28.82 33.17 -4.66
C ASP A 333 28.69 32.82 -3.16
N LYS A 334 29.17 33.70 -2.27
CA LYS A 334 29.03 33.54 -0.80
C LYS A 334 27.56 33.46 -0.38
N CYS A 335 26.72 34.37 -0.90
CA CYS A 335 25.29 34.37 -0.60
C CYS A 335 24.61 33.10 -1.11
N GLN A 336 24.94 32.64 -2.31
CA GLN A 336 24.42 31.39 -2.87
C GLN A 336 24.82 30.17 -2.04
N LEU A 337 26.04 30.14 -1.51
CA LEU A 337 26.54 29.08 -0.64
C LEU A 337 25.74 29.02 0.69
N GLU A 338 25.44 30.17 1.30
CA GLU A 338 24.59 30.26 2.50
C GLU A 338 23.16 29.79 2.22
N ILE A 339 22.57 30.25 1.12
CA ILE A 339 21.22 29.85 0.70
C ILE A 339 21.18 28.34 0.43
N GLY A 340 22.15 27.81 -0.30
CA GLY A 340 22.25 26.39 -0.64
C GLY A 340 22.34 25.51 0.61
N PHE A 341 23.19 25.89 1.57
CA PHE A 341 23.32 25.20 2.84
C PHE A 341 22.01 25.18 3.64
N ASN A 342 21.39 26.34 3.83
CA ASN A 342 20.13 26.44 4.59
C ASN A 342 18.98 25.66 3.93
N THR A 343 18.92 25.70 2.61
CA THR A 343 17.94 24.92 1.81
C THR A 343 18.14 23.42 2.04
N LEU A 344 19.37 22.93 1.87
CA LEU A 344 19.71 21.53 2.05
C LEU A 344 19.44 21.07 3.49
N GLN A 345 19.84 21.86 4.49
CA GLN A 345 19.62 21.56 5.90
C GLN A 345 18.13 21.45 6.24
N THR A 346 17.30 22.34 5.68
CA THR A 346 15.84 22.28 5.86
C THR A 346 15.25 21.06 5.16
N LYS A 347 15.67 20.75 3.93
CA LYS A 347 15.23 19.55 3.20
C LYS A 347 15.57 18.26 3.95
N LEU A 348 16.77 18.13 4.49
CA LEU A 348 17.19 16.94 5.24
C LEU A 348 16.38 16.80 6.54
N ARG A 349 16.17 17.90 7.26
CA ARG A 349 15.36 17.91 8.50
C ARG A 349 13.91 17.51 8.24
N LEU A 350 13.25 18.08 7.23
CA LEU A 350 11.86 17.76 6.89
C LEU A 350 11.68 16.28 6.49
N ASN A 351 12.73 15.66 5.95
CA ASN A 351 12.73 14.26 5.56
C ASN A 351 13.32 13.32 6.63
N ASN A 352 13.54 13.80 7.87
CA ASN A 352 14.14 13.05 8.97
C ASN A 352 15.49 12.38 8.60
N ARG A 353 16.29 13.03 7.77
CA ARG A 353 17.64 12.59 7.39
C ARG A 353 18.70 13.26 8.26
N PRO A 354 19.89 12.64 8.40
CA PRO A 354 21.02 13.28 9.07
C PRO A 354 21.33 14.66 8.47
N ALA A 355 21.76 15.59 9.33
CA ALA A 355 22.17 16.92 8.91
C ALA A 355 23.40 16.85 7.99
N PHE A 356 23.43 17.71 6.97
CA PHE A 356 24.60 17.86 6.13
C PHE A 356 25.71 18.55 6.93
N MET A 357 26.90 17.94 6.94
CA MET A 357 28.09 18.50 7.56
C MET A 357 29.20 18.62 6.50
N PRO A 358 29.52 19.84 6.05
CA PRO A 358 30.65 20.08 5.16
C PRO A 358 31.96 19.56 5.76
N SER A 359 32.85 19.05 4.92
CA SER A 359 34.21 18.66 5.33
C SER A 359 34.96 19.81 6.04
N GLU A 360 35.84 19.48 6.98
CA GLU A 360 36.61 20.46 7.77
C GLU A 360 37.23 21.58 6.90
N GLY A 361 37.05 22.83 7.34
CA GLY A 361 37.51 24.02 6.61
C GLY A 361 36.59 24.52 5.49
N ARG A 362 35.53 23.78 5.13
CA ARG A 362 34.48 24.22 4.17
C ARG A 362 33.14 24.55 4.84
N MET A 363 33.14 24.72 6.16
CA MET A 363 31.96 25.19 6.87
C MET A 363 31.60 26.60 6.40
N VAL A 364 30.29 26.86 6.33
CA VAL A 364 29.75 28.19 6.02
C VAL A 364 30.37 29.25 6.93
N SER A 365 30.53 28.97 8.22
CA SER A 365 31.18 29.86 9.19
C SER A 365 32.62 30.20 8.82
N VAL A 366 33.40 29.23 8.33
CA VAL A 366 34.80 29.45 7.89
C VAL A 366 34.83 30.30 6.63
N CYS A 367 33.99 29.97 5.64
CA CYS A 367 33.90 30.72 4.37
C CYS A 367 33.45 32.17 4.61
N ILE A 368 32.48 32.38 5.50
CA ILE A 368 31.97 33.70 5.89
C ILE A 368 33.04 34.51 6.62
N HIS A 369 33.74 33.92 7.58
CA HIS A 369 34.71 34.64 8.39
C HIS A 369 35.92 35.07 7.54
N THR A 370 36.47 34.18 6.71
CA THR A 370 37.60 34.53 5.83
C THR A 370 37.20 35.54 4.75
N ALA A 371 35.96 35.48 4.24
CA ALA A 371 35.47 36.46 3.28
C ALA A 371 35.19 37.83 3.91
N CYS A 372 34.59 37.92 5.11
CA CYS A 372 34.22 39.20 5.73
C CYS A 372 35.39 40.00 6.30
N THR A 373 36.54 39.36 6.57
CA THR A 373 37.72 40.09 7.06
C THR A 373 38.47 40.81 5.93
N TYR A 374 38.28 40.38 4.67
CA TYR A 374 39.07 40.85 3.52
C TYR A 374 38.22 41.29 2.30
N CYS A 375 36.90 41.05 2.34
CA CYS A 375 35.89 41.76 1.54
C CYS A 375 35.26 42.86 2.40
#